data_AF-A0AAV5Z4T4-F1
#
_entry.id   AF-A0AAV5Z4T4-F1
#
_cell.length_a   1.000
_cell.length_b   1.000
_cell.length_c   1.000
_cell.angle_alpha   90.00
_cell.angle_beta   90.00
_cell.angle_gamma   90.00
#
_symmetry.space_group_name_H-M   'P 1'
#
loop_
_entity.id
_entity.type
_entity.pdbx_description
1 polymer ?
#
loop_
_entity_poly.entity_id
_entity_poly.type
_entity_poly.pdbx_seq_one_letter_code
_entity_poly.pdbx_strand_id
1 'polypeptide(L)' 'AIVTTPFRNTGKAMAESWGKPGYPFLDTPHPIANLTEADLDDRSDRLAEAVDEWLGFEAH' A
#
# COMPACT_ATOMS: atom_id res chain seq x y z
N ALA A 1 -3.97 -3.40 -5.01
CA ALA A 1 -3.39 -4.32 -3.99
C ALA A 1 -2.43 -3.54 -3.10
N ILE A 2 -2.17 -4.01 -1.87
CA ILE A 2 -1.21 -3.36 -0.96
C ILE A 2 0.11 -4.13 -0.97
N VAL A 3 1.23 -3.41 -1.07
CA VAL A 3 2.59 -3.98 -1.02
C VAL A 3 3.48 -3.17 -0.08
N THR A 4 4.63 -3.69 0.31
CA THR A 4 5.65 -2.85 0.96
C THR A 4 6.43 -2.06 -0.10
N THR A 5 6.91 -0.85 0.22
CA THR A 5 7.61 0.04 -0.72
C THR A 5 8.71 -0.65 -1.55
N PRO A 6 9.57 -1.53 -0.97
CA PRO A 6 10.59 -2.24 -1.76
C PRO A 6 10.02 -3.15 -2.86
N PHE A 7 8.79 -3.64 -2.71
CA PHE A 7 8.16 -4.56 -3.65
C PHE A 7 7.36 -3.88 -4.76
N ARG A 8 7.27 -2.54 -4.78
CA ARG A 8 6.50 -1.80 -5.79
C ARG A 8 6.94 -2.14 -7.22
N ASN A 9 8.25 -2.14 -7.47
CA ASN A 9 8.79 -2.44 -8.80
C ASN A 9 8.60 -3.91 -9.19
N THR A 10 8.77 -4.83 -8.23
CA THR A 10 8.51 -6.25 -8.47
C THR A 10 7.04 -6.51 -8.79
N GLY A 11 6.12 -5.90 -8.03
CA GLY A 11 4.69 -5.99 -8.28
C GLY A 11 4.30 -5.46 -9.66
N LYS A 12 4.89 -4.32 -10.08
CA LYS A 12 4.71 -3.78 -11.43
C LYS A 12 5.20 -4.76 -12.51
N ALA A 13 6.42 -5.28 -12.37
CA ALA A 13 6.99 -6.22 -13.34
C ALA A 13 6.16 -7.52 -13.45
N MET A 14 5.66 -8.03 -12.32
CA MET A 14 4.75 -9.18 -12.30
C MET A 14 3.45 -8.87 -13.03
N ALA A 15 2.82 -7.74 -12.72
CA ALA A 15 1.57 -7.32 -13.35
C ALA A 15 1.72 -7.19 -14.89
N GLU A 16 2.83 -6.62 -15.35
CA GLU A 16 3.17 -6.57 -16.78
C GLU A 16 3.27 -7.98 -17.39
N SER A 17 4.04 -8.88 -16.77
CA SER A 17 4.20 -10.26 -17.26
C SER A 17 2.90 -11.08 -17.31
N TRP A 18 1.94 -10.75 -16.44
CA TRP A 18 0.64 -11.42 -16.35
C TRP A 18 -0.44 -10.77 -17.22
N GLY A 19 -0.07 -9.82 -18.08
CA GLY A 19 -1.02 -9.14 -18.97
C GLY A 19 -1.95 -8.16 -18.24
N LYS A 20 -1.53 -7.64 -17.09
CA LYS A 20 -2.22 -6.59 -16.32
C LYS A 20 -1.38 -5.30 -16.24
N PRO A 21 -1.02 -4.68 -17.38
CA PRO A 21 -0.24 -3.46 -17.37
C PRO A 21 -0.99 -2.35 -16.61
N GLY A 22 -0.26 -1.57 -15.81
CA GLY A 22 -0.86 -0.50 -15.01
C GLY A 22 -1.71 -0.98 -13.83
N TYR A 23 -1.62 -2.25 -13.42
CA TYR A 23 -2.32 -2.72 -12.23
C TYR A 23 -1.97 -1.85 -11.01
N PRO A 24 -2.98 -1.36 -10.27
CA PRO A 24 -2.77 -0.37 -9.22
C PRO A 24 -2.26 -1.01 -7.92
N PHE A 25 -1.21 -0.39 -7.38
CA PHE A 25 -0.60 -0.76 -6.11
C PHE A 25 -0.55 0.46 -5.19
N LEU A 26 -1.04 0.27 -3.96
CA LEU A 26 -0.75 1.13 -2.83
C LEU A 26 0.45 0.54 -2.09
N ASP A 27 1.44 1.35 -1.74
CA ASP A 27 2.61 0.87 -1.02
C ASP A 27 2.75 1.49 0.37
N THR A 28 3.30 0.70 1.29
CA THR A 28 3.50 1.09 2.69
C THR A 28 4.96 0.84 3.11
N PRO A 29 5.59 1.71 3.93
CA PRO A 29 7.02 1.60 4.27
C PRO A 29 7.50 0.26 4.90
N HIS A 30 8.78 -0.06 4.85
CA HIS A 30 9.35 -1.21 5.57
C HIS A 30 10.77 -0.84 6.02
N PRO A 31 11.28 -1.30 7.19
CA PRO A 31 10.70 -2.27 8.14
C PRO A 31 9.70 -1.69 9.14
N ILE A 32 8.97 -2.58 9.83
CA ILE A 32 8.09 -2.23 10.96
C ILE A 32 8.67 -2.62 12.32
N ALA A 33 9.82 -3.29 12.34
CA ALA A 33 10.37 -3.94 13.53
C ALA A 33 10.72 -2.97 14.68
N ASN A 34 10.97 -1.69 14.37
CA ASN A 34 11.31 -0.67 15.35
C ASN A 34 10.11 0.23 15.72
N LEU A 35 8.92 -0.09 15.22
CA LEU A 35 7.71 0.69 15.50
C LEU A 35 7.10 0.25 16.82
N THR A 36 6.58 1.21 17.58
CA THR A 36 5.73 0.93 18.73
C THR A 36 4.34 0.51 18.28
N GLU A 37 3.51 0.02 19.20
CA GLU A 37 2.10 -0.27 18.93
C GLU A 37 1.36 0.98 18.42
N ALA A 38 1.58 2.13 19.07
CA ALA A 38 0.98 3.40 18.63
C ALA A 38 1.44 3.82 17.22
N ASP A 39 2.70 3.59 16.86
CA ASP A 39 3.19 3.87 15.51
C ASP A 39 2.58 2.92 14.46
N LEU A 40 2.29 1.67 14.85
CA LEU A 40 1.64 0.68 13.98
C LEU A 40 0.17 1.03 13.77
N ASP A 41 -0.52 1.48 14.80
CA ASP A 41 -1.93 1.91 14.74
C ASP A 41 -2.06 3.14 13.83
N ASP A 42 -1.31 4.22 14.11
CA ASP A 42 -1.30 5.45 13.29
C ASP A 42 -0.99 5.15 11.82
N ARG A 43 -0.08 4.21 11.58
CA ARG A 43 0.28 3.81 10.23
C ARG A 43 -0.80 2.96 9.55
N SER A 44 -1.52 2.15 10.31
CA SER A 44 -2.65 1.36 9.80
C SER A 44 -3.82 2.27 9.43
N ASP A 45 -4.10 3.27 10.26
CA ASP A 45 -5.14 4.28 10.01
C ASP A 45 -4.86 5.05 8.72
N ARG A 46 -3.65 5.60 8.56
CA ARG A 46 -3.25 6.28 7.32
C ARG A 46 -3.32 5.39 6.08
N LEU A 47 -3.03 4.09 6.23
CA LEU A 47 -3.11 3.16 5.12
C LEU A 47 -4.57 2.86 4.75
N ALA A 48 -5.47 2.80 5.73
CA ALA A 48 -6.90 2.67 5.50
C ALA A 48 -7.47 3.91 4.79
N GLU A 49 -7.13 5.11 5.27
CA GLU A 49 -7.49 6.38 4.61
C GLU A 49 -7.04 6.39 3.13
N ALA A 50 -5.79 5.99 2.86
CA ALA A 50 -5.28 5.93 1.50
C ALA A 50 -6.00 4.87 0.63
N VAL A 51 -6.54 3.81 1.21
CA VAL A 51 -7.40 2.85 0.50
C VAL A 51 -8.74 3.47 0.18
N ASP A 52 -9.35 4.18 1.13
CA ASP A 52 -10.63 4.86 0.93
C ASP A 52 -10.54 5.92 -0.17
N GLU A 53 -9.51 6.77 -0.10
CA GLU A 53 -9.21 7.75 -1.16
C GLU A 53 -9.02 7.08 -2.52
N TRP A 54 -8.28 5.97 -2.56
CA TRP A 54 -8.00 5.25 -3.80
C TRP A 54 -9.25 4.57 -4.39
N LEU A 55 -10.18 4.12 -3.55
CA LEU A 55 -11.46 3.54 -3.96
C LEU A 55 -12.54 4.59 -4.25
N GLY A 56 -12.29 5.86 -3.91
CA GLY A 56 -13.23 6.95 -4.08
C GLY A 56 -14.32 6.99 -3.00
N PHE A 57 -14.06 6.44 -1.81
CA PHE A 57 -14.88 6.71 -0.64
C PHE A 57 -14.48 8.08 -0.09
N GLU A 58 -15.40 9.04 -0.09
CA GLU A 58 -15.19 10.32 0.59
C GLU A 58 -15.27 10.09 2.11
N ALA A 59 -14.18 10.35 2.83
CA ALA A 59 -14.21 10.43 4.29
C ALA A 59 -15.00 11.68 4.70
N HIS A 60 -16.20 11.46 5.26
CA HIS A 60 -17.05 12.51 5.82
C HIS A 60 -16.73 12.79 7.29
#